data_AF-E1YM90-F1
#
_entry.id   AF-E1YM90-F1
#
_cell.length_a   1.000
_cell.length_b   1.000
_cell.length_c   1.000
_cell.angle_alpha   90.00
_cell.angle_beta   90.00
_cell.angle_gamma   90.00
#
_symmetry.space_group_name_H-M   'P 1'
#
loop_
_entity.id
_entity.type
_entity.pdbx_description
1 polymer ?
#
loop_
_entity_poly.entity_id
_entity_poly.type
_entity_poly.pdbx_seq_one_letter_code
_entity_poly.pdbx_strand_id
1 'polypeptide(L)'
;MAEQLSAEIIATKIHLIRGEKVILDKDLAELYGVSTSILNKAVSRNIDRFPSDFMFALTKDEFSNLKFHFGISSWGGTRKLPRAFTEQGVAMLSGVLKSKRAVVVNIEIMRAFVQLRNLVSSHKQLAGKLSELEQKLEGHDEQIQIIFQAIKELMTTTEKPKRKIGFTIKEKQRAYSKGNQ
;
A
#
# COMPACT_ATOMS: atom_id res chain seq x y z
N MET A 1 -18.83 -30.54 -7.01
CA MET A 1 -17.47 -30.04 -7.28
C MET A 1 -17.21 -28.93 -6.28
N ALA A 2 -16.22 -29.08 -5.41
CA ALA A 2 -15.87 -28.02 -4.46
C ALA A 2 -15.17 -26.92 -5.25
N GLU A 3 -15.81 -25.76 -5.36
CA GLU A 3 -15.24 -24.54 -5.90
C GLU A 3 -13.90 -24.29 -5.19
N GLN A 4 -12.79 -24.41 -5.92
CA GLN A 4 -11.46 -24.14 -5.40
C GLN A 4 -11.40 -22.65 -5.05
N LEU A 5 -11.59 -22.32 -3.77
CA LEU A 5 -11.29 -21.01 -3.23
C LEU A 5 -9.77 -20.80 -3.39
N SER A 6 -9.37 -19.93 -4.32
CA SER A 6 -7.96 -19.60 -4.51
C SER A 6 -7.46 -18.72 -3.35
N ALA A 7 -6.18 -18.88 -3.01
CA ALA A 7 -5.52 -18.06 -1.99
C ALA A 7 -5.61 -16.55 -2.32
N GLU A 8 -5.71 -16.20 -3.60
CA GLU A 8 -5.89 -14.83 -4.09
C GLU A 8 -7.23 -14.24 -3.64
N ILE A 9 -8.34 -14.99 -3.78
CA ILE A 9 -9.66 -14.54 -3.32
C ILE A 9 -9.64 -14.30 -1.81
N ILE A 10 -9.00 -15.20 -1.05
CA ILE A 10 -8.88 -15.03 0.40
C ILE A 10 -8.04 -13.81 0.75
N ALA A 11 -6.96 -13.54 0.00
CA ALA A 11 -6.12 -12.37 0.23
C ALA A 11 -6.91 -11.05 0.10
N THR A 12 -7.89 -10.97 -0.80
CA THR A 12 -8.77 -9.78 -0.92
C THR A 12 -9.65 -9.52 0.29
N LYS A 13 -9.88 -10.54 1.14
CA LYS A 13 -10.70 -10.47 2.36
C LYS A 13 -9.85 -10.22 3.62
N ILE A 14 -8.52 -10.07 3.46
CA ILE A 14 -7.61 -9.78 4.56
C ILE A 14 -7.45 -8.26 4.66
N HIS A 15 -7.75 -7.73 5.84
CA HIS A 15 -7.66 -6.31 6.16
C HIS A 15 -6.53 -6.05 7.16
N LEU A 16 -5.94 -4.85 7.10
CA LEU A 16 -4.97 -4.40 8.10
C LEU A 16 -5.70 -3.51 9.11
N ILE A 17 -5.91 -4.01 10.33
CA ILE A 17 -6.61 -3.31 11.41
C ILE A 17 -5.77 -3.38 12.67
N ARG A 18 -5.48 -2.23 13.30
CA ARG A 18 -4.57 -2.13 14.47
C ARG A 18 -3.17 -2.72 14.23
N GLY A 19 -2.69 -2.67 12.99
CA GLY A 19 -1.40 -3.27 12.59
C GLY A 19 -1.44 -4.80 12.39
N GLU A 20 -2.59 -5.43 12.65
CA GLU A 20 -2.78 -6.87 12.49
C GLU A 20 -3.50 -7.19 11.17
N LYS A 21 -3.09 -8.29 10.52
CA LYS A 21 -3.80 -8.83 9.37
C LYS A 21 -4.97 -9.66 9.87
N VAL A 22 -6.18 -9.26 9.54
CA VAL A 22 -7.42 -9.86 10.06
C VAL A 22 -8.44 -10.14 8.95
N ILE A 23 -9.29 -11.15 9.19
CA ILE A 23 -10.49 -11.39 8.37
C ILE A 23 -11.72 -11.14 9.24
N LEU A 24 -12.73 -10.47 8.67
CA LEU A 24 -13.98 -10.19 9.36
C LEU A 24 -14.87 -11.44 9.47
N ASP A 25 -15.70 -11.50 10.50
CA ASP A 25 -16.68 -12.57 10.73
C ASP A 25 -17.60 -12.82 9.55
N LYS A 26 -17.99 -11.76 8.84
CA LYS A 26 -18.80 -11.82 7.62
C LYS A 26 -18.12 -12.61 6.51
N ASP A 27 -16.88 -12.25 6.22
CA ASP A 27 -16.07 -12.88 5.18
C ASP A 27 -15.72 -14.33 5.55
N LEU A 28 -15.36 -14.60 6.81
CA LEU A 28 -15.11 -15.96 7.27
C LEU A 28 -16.37 -16.83 7.17
N ALA A 29 -17.52 -16.32 7.57
CA ALA A 29 -18.76 -17.07 7.49
C ALA A 29 -19.10 -17.45 6.03
N GLU A 30 -18.93 -16.52 5.10
CA GLU A 30 -19.09 -16.76 3.67
C GLU A 30 -18.12 -17.84 3.15
N LEU A 31 -16.82 -17.72 3.47
CA LEU A 31 -15.81 -18.70 3.08
C LEU A 31 -16.17 -20.10 3.63
N TYR A 32 -16.56 -20.19 4.90
CA TYR A 32 -16.96 -21.44 5.54
C TYR A 32 -18.33 -21.96 5.10
N GLY A 33 -19.14 -21.17 4.38
CA GLY A 33 -20.49 -21.55 3.96
C GLY A 33 -21.48 -21.64 5.13
N VAL A 34 -21.32 -20.80 6.15
CA VAL A 34 -22.20 -20.71 7.32
C VAL A 34 -22.73 -19.28 7.46
N SER A 35 -23.78 -19.08 8.26
CA SER A 35 -24.20 -17.71 8.59
C SER A 35 -23.25 -17.08 9.62
N THR A 36 -23.10 -15.76 9.56
CA THR A 36 -22.32 -14.98 10.55
C THR A 36 -22.79 -15.22 11.98
N SER A 37 -24.10 -15.36 12.17
CA SER A 37 -24.70 -15.68 13.46
C SER A 37 -24.25 -17.05 13.99
N ILE A 38 -24.20 -18.08 13.13
CA ILE A 38 -23.73 -19.42 13.51
C ILE A 38 -22.26 -19.38 13.90
N LEU A 39 -21.41 -18.72 13.09
CA LEU A 39 -19.99 -18.57 13.38
C LEU A 39 -19.77 -17.87 14.72
N ASN A 40 -20.41 -16.72 14.92
CA ASN A 40 -20.30 -15.94 16.16
C ASN A 40 -20.85 -16.69 17.38
N LYS A 41 -21.91 -17.51 17.21
CA LYS A 41 -22.43 -18.36 18.28
C LYS A 41 -21.46 -19.50 18.63
N ALA A 42 -20.83 -20.12 17.65
CA ALA A 42 -19.84 -21.17 17.86
C ALA A 42 -18.60 -20.63 18.60
N VAL A 43 -18.14 -19.45 18.20
CA VAL A 43 -17.08 -18.69 18.87
C VAL A 43 -17.46 -18.37 20.32
N SER A 44 -18.65 -17.80 20.54
CA SER A 44 -19.07 -17.38 21.89
C SER A 44 -19.18 -18.56 22.87
N ARG A 45 -19.47 -19.76 22.36
CA ARG A 45 -19.50 -21.00 23.16
C ARG A 45 -18.10 -21.54 23.52
N ASN A 46 -17.06 -21.08 22.83
CA ASN A 46 -15.68 -21.52 23.00
C ASN A 46 -14.76 -20.30 23.23
N ILE A 47 -15.24 -19.29 23.95
CA ILE A 47 -14.55 -18.00 24.08
C ILE A 47 -13.20 -18.11 24.77
N ASP A 48 -13.02 -19.14 25.61
CA ASP A 48 -11.77 -19.58 26.23
C ASP A 48 -10.64 -19.85 25.23
N ARG A 49 -11.00 -20.18 23.98
CA ARG A 49 -10.06 -20.41 22.87
C ARG A 49 -9.67 -19.16 22.12
N PHE A 50 -10.29 -18.03 22.42
CA PHE A 50 -10.13 -16.78 21.67
C PHE A 50 -9.72 -15.64 22.60
N PRO A 51 -8.44 -15.59 22.99
CA PRO A 51 -7.88 -14.43 23.65
C PRO A 51 -7.93 -13.19 22.73
N SER A 52 -7.72 -12.00 23.31
CA SER A 52 -7.92 -10.71 22.63
C SER A 52 -7.00 -10.47 21.43
N ASP A 53 -5.84 -11.14 21.40
CA ASP A 53 -4.87 -11.15 20.30
C ASP A 53 -5.27 -12.08 19.16
N PHE A 54 -6.19 -13.02 19.40
CA PHE A 54 -6.70 -13.93 18.37
C PHE A 54 -7.94 -13.35 17.69
N MET A 55 -8.71 -12.57 18.44
CA MET A 55 -9.95 -11.99 17.96
C MET A 55 -10.39 -10.80 18.81
N PHE A 56 -10.94 -9.79 18.13
CA PHE A 56 -11.51 -8.63 18.78
C PHE A 56 -12.72 -8.11 18.00
N ALA A 57 -13.60 -7.38 18.69
CA ALA A 57 -14.66 -6.62 18.03
C ALA A 57 -14.08 -5.29 17.53
N LEU A 58 -14.49 -4.88 16.32
CA LEU A 58 -14.16 -3.56 15.80
C LEU A 58 -14.84 -2.47 16.63
N THR A 59 -14.21 -1.30 16.73
CA THR A 59 -14.88 -0.10 17.24
C THR A 59 -15.83 0.48 16.19
N LYS A 60 -16.71 1.40 16.61
CA LYS A 60 -17.58 2.13 15.68
C LYS A 60 -16.78 2.90 14.63
N ASP A 61 -15.66 3.50 15.04
CA ASP A 61 -14.81 4.30 14.17
C ASP A 61 -14.07 3.42 13.17
N GLU A 62 -13.49 2.31 13.62
CA GLU A 62 -12.84 1.31 12.76
C GLU A 62 -13.81 0.76 11.71
N PHE A 63 -15.03 0.42 12.13
CA PHE A 63 -16.05 -0.07 11.21
C PHE A 63 -16.51 1.00 10.21
N SER A 64 -16.61 2.25 10.65
CA SER A 64 -17.03 3.37 9.79
C SER A 64 -15.97 3.69 8.74
N ASN A 65 -14.69 3.68 9.12
CA ASN A 65 -13.57 3.83 8.19
C ASN A 65 -13.52 2.70 7.18
N LEU A 66 -13.68 1.45 7.63
CA LEU A 66 -13.71 0.28 6.74
C LEU A 66 -14.85 0.38 5.71
N LYS A 67 -16.03 0.77 6.16
CA LYS A 67 -17.19 0.99 5.29
C LYS A 67 -16.97 2.10 4.26
N PHE A 68 -16.34 3.20 4.66
CA PHE A 68 -15.98 4.30 3.76
C PHE A 68 -15.00 3.84 2.68
N HIS A 69 -13.94 3.12 3.06
CA HIS A 69 -12.94 2.63 2.12
C HIS A 69 -13.46 1.60 1.12
N PHE A 70 -14.38 0.72 1.54
CA PHE A 70 -14.87 -0.39 0.71
C PHE A 70 -16.30 -0.20 0.18
N GLY A 71 -16.88 1.01 0.31
CA GLY A 71 -18.20 1.33 -0.26
C GLY A 71 -19.36 0.48 0.28
N ILE A 72 -19.26 -0.02 1.51
CA ILE A 72 -20.31 -0.89 2.08
C ILE A 72 -21.55 -0.05 2.39
N SER A 73 -22.72 -0.53 1.96
CA SER A 73 -23.98 0.24 2.06
C SER A 73 -24.32 0.63 3.51
N SER A 74 -24.83 1.85 3.68
CA SER A 74 -25.18 2.41 5.00
C SER A 74 -26.56 2.03 5.51
N TRP A 75 -27.42 1.58 4.61
CA TRP A 75 -28.86 1.44 4.82
C TRP A 75 -29.30 0.12 5.48
N GLY A 76 -28.42 -0.87 5.57
CA GLY A 76 -28.70 -2.20 6.15
C GLY A 76 -27.88 -2.50 7.40
N GLY A 77 -27.64 -1.48 8.24
CA GLY A 77 -26.65 -1.50 9.32
C GLY A 77 -26.64 -2.77 10.16
N THR A 78 -25.50 -3.46 10.19
CA THR A 78 -25.25 -4.54 11.16
C THR A 78 -25.44 -3.96 12.56
N ARG A 79 -26.47 -4.42 13.29
CA ARG A 79 -26.74 -3.96 14.67
C ARG A 79 -25.59 -4.28 15.64
N LYS A 80 -24.71 -5.21 15.26
CA LYS A 80 -23.53 -5.63 16.03
C LYS A 80 -22.27 -5.26 15.26
N LEU A 81 -21.27 -4.77 15.98
CA LEU A 81 -19.95 -4.51 15.42
C LEU A 81 -19.34 -5.85 14.97
N PRO A 82 -18.76 -5.92 13.76
CA PRO A 82 -18.10 -7.12 13.29
C PRO A 82 -16.97 -7.56 14.22
N ARG A 83 -16.73 -8.87 14.26
CA ARG A 83 -15.53 -9.44 14.91
C ARG A 83 -14.44 -9.62 13.85
N ALA A 84 -13.23 -9.22 14.17
CA ALA A 84 -12.03 -9.49 13.41
C ALA A 84 -11.28 -10.68 14.01
N PHE A 85 -10.72 -11.52 13.15
CA PHE A 85 -9.93 -12.69 13.53
C PHE A 85 -8.56 -12.60 12.88
N THR A 86 -7.51 -12.74 13.68
CA THR A 86 -6.13 -12.87 13.20
C THR A 86 -5.90 -14.26 12.61
N GLU A 87 -4.72 -14.49 12.03
CA GLU A 87 -4.29 -15.81 11.54
C GLU A 87 -4.50 -16.91 12.62
N GLN A 88 -4.11 -16.62 13.87
CA GLN A 88 -4.26 -17.54 14.99
C GLN A 88 -5.73 -17.74 15.38
N GLY A 89 -6.53 -16.67 15.36
CA GLY A 89 -7.97 -16.77 15.59
C GLY A 89 -8.67 -17.64 14.53
N VAL A 90 -8.29 -17.49 13.26
CA VAL A 90 -8.78 -18.35 12.19
C VAL A 90 -8.33 -19.79 12.41
N ALA A 91 -7.06 -20.02 12.79
CA ALA A 91 -6.58 -21.36 13.13
C ALA A 91 -7.43 -22.01 14.24
N MET A 92 -7.84 -21.27 15.26
CA MET A 92 -8.72 -21.79 16.33
C MET A 92 -10.12 -22.16 15.84
N LEU A 93 -10.62 -21.56 14.75
CA LEU A 93 -11.90 -21.94 14.16
C LEU A 93 -11.89 -23.38 13.62
N SER A 94 -10.74 -23.96 13.29
CA SER A 94 -10.65 -25.39 12.90
C SER A 94 -11.06 -26.35 14.03
N GLY A 95 -10.84 -25.97 15.29
CA GLY A 95 -11.25 -26.77 16.45
C GLY A 95 -12.74 -26.61 16.79
N VAL A 96 -13.36 -25.54 16.30
CA VAL A 96 -14.75 -25.15 16.58
C VAL A 96 -15.69 -25.58 15.45
N LEU A 97 -15.29 -25.36 14.20
CA LEU A 97 -16.04 -25.69 12.99
C LEU A 97 -15.52 -27.00 12.39
N LYS A 98 -16.27 -28.09 12.59
CA LYS A 98 -15.83 -29.46 12.23
C LYS A 98 -16.28 -29.93 10.83
N SER A 99 -16.78 -29.05 9.96
CA SER A 99 -17.26 -29.47 8.64
C SER A 99 -16.08 -29.71 7.69
N LYS A 100 -16.22 -30.66 6.74
CA LYS A 100 -15.19 -30.91 5.70
C LYS A 100 -14.82 -29.64 4.94
N ARG A 101 -15.82 -28.81 4.63
CA ARG A 101 -15.61 -27.49 4.00
C ARG A 101 -14.77 -26.58 4.90
N ALA A 102 -15.08 -26.50 6.20
CA ALA A 102 -14.34 -25.65 7.13
C ALA A 102 -12.88 -26.04 7.24
N VAL A 103 -12.58 -27.34 7.25
CA VAL A 103 -11.19 -27.83 7.26
C VAL A 103 -10.42 -27.36 6.02
N VAL A 104 -10.98 -27.56 4.83
CA VAL A 104 -10.34 -27.15 3.57
C VAL A 104 -10.14 -25.63 3.51
N VAL A 105 -11.19 -24.87 3.81
CA VAL A 105 -11.14 -23.40 3.81
C VAL A 105 -10.10 -22.89 4.80
N ASN A 106 -9.99 -23.50 5.99
CA ASN A 106 -9.00 -23.08 6.96
C ASN A 106 -7.57 -23.27 6.45
N ILE A 107 -7.29 -24.39 5.78
CA ILE A 107 -5.99 -24.65 5.16
C ILE A 107 -5.67 -23.57 4.11
N GLU A 108 -6.62 -23.23 3.24
CA GLU A 108 -6.41 -22.18 2.23
C GLU A 108 -6.23 -20.79 2.85
N ILE A 109 -6.93 -20.48 3.95
CA ILE A 109 -6.73 -19.23 4.66
C ILE A 109 -5.31 -19.16 5.24
N MET A 110 -4.85 -20.22 5.91
CA MET A 110 -3.48 -20.26 6.45
C MET A 110 -2.44 -20.08 5.33
N ARG A 111 -2.64 -20.70 4.16
CA ARG A 111 -1.76 -20.51 3.00
C ARG A 111 -1.72 -19.06 2.54
N ALA A 112 -2.87 -18.38 2.46
CA ALA A 112 -2.94 -16.97 2.08
C ALA A 112 -2.17 -16.07 3.09
N PHE A 113 -2.31 -16.31 4.39
CA PHE A 113 -1.55 -15.59 5.42
C PHE A 113 -0.03 -15.81 5.30
N VAL A 114 0.41 -17.04 5.07
CA VAL A 114 1.83 -17.38 4.85
C VAL A 114 2.37 -16.69 3.59
N GLN A 115 1.63 -16.72 2.48
CA GLN A 115 2.02 -16.02 1.24
C GLN A 115 2.17 -14.52 1.47
N LEU A 116 1.20 -13.90 2.16
CA LEU A 116 1.27 -12.48 2.50
C LEU A 116 2.45 -12.13 3.42
N ARG A 117 2.86 -13.04 4.31
CA ARG A 117 4.04 -12.85 5.17
C ARG A 117 5.33 -12.93 4.34
N ASN A 118 5.41 -13.89 3.42
CA ASN A 118 6.54 -14.05 2.53
C ASN A 118 6.72 -12.83 1.62
N LEU A 119 5.63 -12.28 1.07
CA LEU A 119 5.68 -11.04 0.28
C LEU A 119 6.28 -9.87 1.08
N VAL A 120 5.81 -9.64 2.31
CA VAL A 120 6.35 -8.58 3.18
C VAL A 120 7.83 -8.81 3.50
N SER A 121 8.23 -10.05 3.75
CA SER A 121 9.63 -10.41 4.00
C SER A 121 10.53 -10.13 2.78
N SER A 122 10.08 -10.51 1.59
CA SER A 122 10.79 -10.23 0.32
C SER A 122 10.98 -8.73 0.09
N HIS A 123 9.97 -7.90 0.41
CA HIS A 123 10.10 -6.44 0.31
C HIS A 123 11.04 -5.85 1.37
N LYS A 124 11.09 -6.41 2.58
CA LYS A 124 12.07 -5.98 3.59
C LYS A 124 13.51 -6.26 3.14
N GLN A 125 13.74 -7.41 2.52
CA GLN A 125 15.05 -7.74 1.92
C GLN A 125 15.39 -6.80 0.75
N LEU A 126 14.41 -6.48 -0.10
CA LEU A 126 14.59 -5.53 -1.20
C LEU A 126 14.91 -4.12 -0.69
N ALA A 127 14.16 -3.63 0.30
CA ALA A 127 14.38 -2.33 0.93
C ALA A 127 15.76 -2.24 1.59
N GLY A 128 16.21 -3.32 2.26
CA GLY A 128 17.57 -3.41 2.79
C GLY A 128 18.62 -3.31 1.68
N LYS A 129 18.47 -4.07 0.59
CA LYS A 129 19.38 -3.98 -0.57
C LYS A 129 19.36 -2.60 -1.24
N LEU A 130 18.21 -1.93 -1.29
CA LEU A 130 18.09 -0.57 -1.81
C LEU A 130 18.87 0.41 -0.93
N SER A 131 18.70 0.33 0.38
CA SER A 131 19.44 1.16 1.34
C SER A 131 20.95 0.90 1.27
N GLU A 132 21.39 -0.35 1.10
CA GLU A 132 22.80 -0.68 0.86
C GLU A 132 23.33 -0.10 -0.45
N LEU A 133 22.51 -0.06 -1.51
CA LEU A 133 22.86 0.58 -2.77
C LEU A 133 22.93 2.11 -2.64
N GLU A 134 21.96 2.73 -1.97
CA GLU A 134 21.94 4.17 -1.67
C GLU A 134 23.18 4.57 -0.87
N GLN A 135 23.54 3.82 0.17
CA GLN A 135 24.73 4.08 0.98
C GLN A 135 26.04 3.91 0.19
N LYS A 136 26.09 2.96 -0.76
CA LYS A 136 27.23 2.81 -1.68
C LYS A 136 27.30 3.98 -2.67
N LEU A 137 26.16 4.50 -3.11
CA LEU A 137 26.08 5.61 -4.06
C LEU A 137 26.37 6.98 -3.39
N GLU A 138 26.00 7.17 -2.13
CA GLU A 138 26.37 8.36 -1.33
C GLU A 138 27.89 8.58 -1.29
N GLY A 139 28.70 7.51 -1.37
CA GLY A 139 30.16 7.60 -1.48
C GLY A 139 30.69 8.07 -2.84
N HIS A 140 29.84 8.19 -3.86
CA HIS A 140 30.22 8.58 -5.22
C HIS A 140 29.63 9.93 -5.64
N ASP A 141 28.89 10.64 -4.79
CA ASP A 141 28.27 11.94 -5.16
C ASP A 141 29.28 12.94 -5.72
N GLU A 142 30.46 13.06 -5.10
CA GLU A 142 31.53 13.94 -5.60
C GLU A 142 32.06 13.49 -6.97
N GLN A 143 32.23 12.19 -7.19
CA GLN A 143 32.72 11.63 -8.46
C GLN A 143 31.68 11.77 -9.57
N ILE A 144 30.40 11.58 -9.24
CA ILE A 144 29.28 11.76 -10.16
C ILE A 144 29.14 13.24 -10.54
N GLN A 145 29.32 14.17 -9.60
CA GLN A 145 29.35 15.61 -9.90
C GLN A 145 30.52 16.00 -10.82
N ILE A 146 31.72 15.46 -10.58
CA ILE A 146 32.90 15.71 -11.43
C ILE A 146 32.65 15.24 -12.87
N ILE A 147 32.08 14.04 -13.04
CA ILE A 147 31.75 13.51 -14.37
C ILE A 147 30.70 14.39 -15.06
N PHE A 148 29.66 14.82 -14.34
CA PHE A 148 28.62 15.70 -14.88
C PHE A 148 29.17 17.06 -15.33
N GLN A 149 30.11 17.62 -14.56
CA GLN A 149 30.79 18.86 -14.87
C GLN A 149 31.67 18.72 -16.14
N ALA A 150 32.43 17.63 -16.23
CA ALA A 150 33.27 17.33 -17.41
C ALA A 150 32.43 17.13 -18.68
N ILE A 151 31.29 16.42 -18.59
CA ILE A 151 30.36 16.26 -19.71
C ILE A 151 29.74 17.61 -20.11
N LYS A 152 29.42 18.47 -19.14
CA LYS A 152 28.85 19.80 -19.39
C LYS A 152 29.83 20.72 -20.13
N GLU A 153 31.11 20.70 -19.77
CA GLU A 153 32.17 21.44 -20.46
C GLU A 153 32.38 20.95 -21.91
N LEU A 154 32.26 19.64 -22.15
CA LEU A 154 32.33 19.06 -23.50
C LEU A 154 31.09 19.40 -24.35
N MET A 155 29.93 19.62 -23.73
CA MET A 155 28.68 20.00 -24.41
C MET A 155 28.55 21.51 -24.68
N THR A 156 29.33 22.37 -24.02
CA THR A 156 29.31 23.81 -24.32
C THR A 156 30.08 24.12 -25.59
N THR A 157 29.40 24.14 -26.73
CA THR A 157 29.92 24.73 -27.96
C THR A 157 30.12 26.23 -27.77
N THR A 158 31.37 26.71 -27.83
CA THR A 158 31.67 28.15 -27.80
C THR A 158 31.05 28.84 -29.01
N GLU A 159 29.90 29.51 -28.83
CA GLU A 159 29.37 30.44 -29.83
C GLU A 159 30.24 31.70 -29.86
N LYS A 160 31.18 31.77 -30.82
CA LYS A 160 31.91 33.00 -31.09
C LYS A 160 30.93 34.09 -31.58
N PRO A 161 30.99 35.33 -31.07
CA PRO A 161 30.06 36.37 -31.49
C PRO A 161 30.23 36.66 -32.99
N LYS A 162 29.13 36.54 -33.76
CA LYS A 162 29.10 36.80 -35.20
C LYS A 162 29.45 38.28 -35.46
N ARG A 163 30.46 38.54 -36.31
CA ARG A 163 30.78 39.89 -36.78
C ARG A 163 29.57 40.45 -37.55
N LYS A 164 29.07 41.62 -37.14
CA LYS A 164 28.04 42.35 -37.90
C LYS A 164 28.66 42.83 -39.21
N ILE A 165 28.18 42.30 -40.34
CA ILE A 165 28.55 42.78 -41.68
C ILE A 165 27.44 43.71 -42.16
N GLY A 166 27.75 44.99 -42.34
CA GLY A 166 26.82 46.01 -42.86
C GLY A 166 27.37 47.43 -42.72
N PHE A 167 27.04 48.31 -43.67
CA PHE A 167 27.47 49.71 -43.68
C PHE A 167 26.66 50.53 -42.67
N THR A 168 27.28 50.97 -41.58
CA THR A 168 26.73 52.01 -40.69
C THR A 168 27.03 53.39 -41.25
N ILE A 169 26.02 54.08 -41.79
CA ILE A 169 26.11 55.50 -42.14
C ILE A 169 26.00 56.30 -40.82
N LYS A 170 27.06 57.04 -40.46
CA LYS A 170 27.04 58.01 -39.35
C LYS A 170 26.55 59.36 -39.89
N GLU A 171 25.26 59.65 -39.78
CA GLU A 171 24.78 61.02 -39.98
C GLU A 171 25.10 61.90 -38.75
N LYS A 172 25.64 63.09 -39.00
CA LYS A 172 25.82 64.14 -37.98
C LYS A 172 24.44 64.75 -37.66
N GLN A 173 23.91 64.46 -36.48
CA GLN A 173 22.73 65.15 -35.95
C GLN A 173 23.01 66.66 -35.85
N ARG A 174 22.17 67.49 -36.50
CA ARG A 174 22.15 68.95 -36.30
C ARG A 174 21.50 69.25 -34.95
N ALA A 175 22.14 70.09 -34.13
CA ALA A 175 21.59 70.55 -32.87
C ALA A 175 20.48 71.59 -33.11
N TYR A 176 19.27 71.31 -32.66
CA TYR A 176 18.20 72.31 -32.59
C TYR A 176 18.36 73.12 -31.31
N SER A 177 18.52 74.45 -31.44
CA SER A 177 18.55 75.38 -30.32
C SER A 177 17.16 75.53 -29.71
N LYS A 178 17.03 75.28 -28.41
CA LYS A 178 15.85 75.71 -27.64
C LYS A 178 15.88 77.24 -27.51
N GLY A 179 14.93 77.92 -28.14
CA GLY A 179 14.66 79.34 -27.88
C GLY A 179 13.92 79.50 -26.55
N ASN A 180 14.41 80.43 -25.73
CA ASN A 180 13.72 80.94 -24.54
C ASN A 180 12.64 81.96 -24.97
N GLN A 181 11.41 81.77 -24.49
CA GLN A 181 10.58 82.79 -23.82
C GLN A 181 9.39 82.09 -23.15
#